data_AF-A0A975M7Y3-F1
#
_entry.id   AF-A0A975M7Y3-F1
#
_cell.length_a   1.000
_cell.length_b   1.000
_cell.length_c   1.000
_cell.angle_alpha   90.00
_cell.angle_beta   90.00
_cell.angle_gamma   90.00
#
_symmetry.space_group_name_H-M   'P 1'
#
loop_
_entity.id
_entity.type
_entity.pdbx_description
1 polymer ?
#
loop_
_entity_poly.entity_id
_entity_poly.type
_entity_poly.pdbx_seq_one_letter_code
_entity_poly.pdbx_strand_id
1 'polypeptide(L)'
;MDNLPEGIQVSSNHRPGEPLRPWEDTQLAGADLTLAIKTAQAEDAVVRLINGEDLSKDDIISFGRLNAVCVMRWYEPVVNLLGPRSPELHPNHIALIRKHSKLFRQR
;
A
#
# COMPACT_ATOMS: atom_id res chain seq x y z
N MET A 1 -27.64 15.89 -14.49
CA MET A 1 -26.84 15.46 -13.33
C MET A 1 -27.82 15.37 -12.19
N ASP A 2 -28.11 14.16 -11.73
CA ASP A 2 -29.05 13.95 -10.64
C ASP A 2 -28.44 14.45 -9.33
N ASN A 3 -29.21 15.23 -8.57
CA ASN A 3 -28.79 15.73 -7.27
C ASN A 3 -28.73 14.54 -6.30
N LEU A 4 -27.55 14.30 -5.73
CA LEU A 4 -27.37 13.28 -4.70
C LEU A 4 -28.18 13.65 -3.44
N PRO A 5 -28.64 12.66 -2.65
CA PRO A 5 -29.34 12.89 -1.38
C PRO A 5 -28.51 13.76 -0.41
N GLU A 6 -29.19 14.55 0.42
CA GLU A 6 -28.56 15.33 1.49
C GLU A 6 -27.68 14.43 2.37
N GLY A 7 -26.41 14.82 2.55
CA GLY A 7 -25.42 14.09 3.35
C GLY A 7 -24.41 13.26 2.55
N ILE A 8 -24.59 13.09 1.24
CA ILE A 8 -23.58 12.43 0.38
C ILE A 8 -22.66 13.50 -0.23
N GLN A 9 -21.49 13.69 0.38
CA GLN A 9 -20.41 14.47 -0.25
C GLN A 9 -19.77 13.66 -1.38
N VAL A 10 -19.63 14.29 -2.55
CA VAL A 10 -18.81 13.76 -3.64
C VAL A 10 -17.35 13.84 -3.19
N SER A 11 -16.83 12.76 -2.62
CA SER A 11 -15.40 12.64 -2.32
C SER A 11 -14.65 12.44 -3.63
N SER A 12 -14.22 13.54 -4.25
CA SER A 12 -13.21 13.47 -5.30
C SER A 12 -11.88 13.09 -4.66
N ASN A 13 -11.32 11.94 -5.06
CA ASN A 13 -9.93 11.59 -4.72
C ASN A 13 -8.91 12.44 -5.51
N HIS A 14 -9.35 13.30 -6.42
CA HIS A 14 -8.49 14.21 -7.16
C HIS A 14 -8.19 15.44 -6.31
N ARG A 15 -6.95 15.55 -5.81
CA ARG A 15 -6.48 16.67 -4.97
C ARG A 15 -5.15 17.26 -5.45
N PRO A 16 -5.12 17.93 -6.61
CA PRO A 16 -3.88 18.50 -7.14
C PRO A 16 -3.19 19.43 -6.14
N GLY A 17 -1.90 19.20 -5.87
CA GLY A 17 -1.10 20.03 -4.97
C GLY A 17 -1.18 19.68 -3.49
N GLU A 18 -2.10 18.78 -3.07
CA GLU A 18 -2.06 18.22 -1.73
C GLU A 18 -0.99 17.12 -1.62
N PRO A 19 -0.34 16.95 -0.44
CA PRO A 19 0.54 15.82 -0.21
C PRO A 19 -0.22 14.49 -0.32
N LEU A 20 0.51 13.41 -0.62
CA LEU A 20 -0.03 12.06 -0.54
C LEU A 20 -0.42 11.75 0.91
N ARG A 21 -1.46 10.94 1.11
CA ARG A 21 -1.88 10.55 2.47
C ARG A 21 -0.88 9.57 3.07
N PRO A 22 -0.43 9.80 4.32
CA PRO A 22 0.36 8.81 5.02
C PRO A 22 -0.49 7.59 5.37
N TRP A 23 0.19 6.49 5.67
CA TRP A 23 -0.47 5.28 6.17
C TRP A 23 -0.69 5.37 7.68
N GLU A 24 -1.94 5.59 8.08
CA GLU A 24 -2.36 5.59 9.48
C GLU A 24 -2.84 4.20 9.94
N ASP A 25 -2.69 3.88 11.22
CA ASP A 25 -3.19 2.63 11.79
C ASP A 25 -4.70 2.66 12.06
N THR A 26 -5.46 2.67 10.96
CA THR A 26 -6.93 2.58 10.96
C THR A 26 -7.40 1.35 10.20
N GLN A 27 -8.62 0.88 10.48
CA GLN A 27 -9.19 -0.25 9.73
C GLN A 27 -9.34 0.04 8.24
N LEU A 28 -9.69 1.28 7.87
CA LEU A 28 -9.86 1.69 6.49
C LEU A 28 -8.52 1.68 5.74
N ALA A 29 -7.49 2.30 6.31
CA ALA A 29 -6.15 2.30 5.72
C ALA A 29 -5.58 0.88 5.61
N GLY A 30 -5.82 0.04 6.62
CA GLY A 30 -5.44 -1.38 6.58
C GLY A 30 -6.11 -2.17 5.45
N ALA A 31 -7.40 -1.94 5.21
CA ALA A 31 -8.15 -2.55 4.12
C ALA A 31 -7.66 -2.07 2.74
N ASP A 32 -7.43 -0.75 2.60
CA ASP A 32 -6.88 -0.14 1.38
C ASP A 32 -5.48 -0.68 1.06
N LEU A 33 -4.61 -0.79 2.07
CA LEU A 33 -3.26 -1.34 1.92
C LEU A 33 -3.31 -2.80 1.46
N THR A 34 -4.18 -3.60 2.09
CA THR A 34 -4.39 -5.00 1.69
C THR A 34 -4.86 -5.10 0.24
N LEU A 35 -5.78 -4.24 -0.17
CA LEU A 35 -6.28 -4.20 -1.54
C LEU A 35 -5.20 -3.75 -2.54
N ALA A 36 -4.35 -2.81 -2.15
CA ALA A 36 -3.22 -2.37 -2.98
C ALA A 36 -2.21 -3.49 -3.22
N ILE A 37 -1.84 -4.24 -2.17
CA ILE A 37 -0.92 -5.39 -2.27
C ILE A 37 -1.48 -6.43 -3.23
N LYS A 38 -2.76 -6.80 -3.10
CA LYS A 38 -3.42 -7.77 -3.98
C LYS A 38 -3.50 -7.30 -5.43
N THR A 39 -3.82 -6.02 -5.64
CA THR A 39 -3.94 -5.43 -6.97
C THR A 39 -2.58 -5.43 -7.69
N ALA A 40 -1.49 -5.23 -6.93
CA ALA A 40 -0.13 -5.28 -7.43
C ALA A 40 0.43 -6.70 -7.62
N GLN A 41 -0.29 -7.73 -7.16
CA GLN A 41 0.21 -9.12 -7.08
C GLN A 41 1.53 -9.20 -6.29
N ALA A 42 1.60 -8.47 -5.18
CA ALA A 42 2.82 -8.29 -4.39
C ALA A 42 2.80 -9.07 -3.07
N GLU A 43 1.83 -9.96 -2.84
CA GLU A 43 1.67 -10.70 -1.59
C GLU A 43 2.96 -11.43 -1.17
N ASP A 44 3.48 -12.30 -2.03
CA ASP A 44 4.66 -13.11 -1.73
C ASP A 44 5.92 -12.26 -1.65
N ALA A 45 6.05 -11.26 -2.53
CA ALA A 45 7.17 -10.32 -2.52
C ALA A 45 7.25 -9.53 -1.21
N VAL A 46 6.11 -9.06 -0.70
CA VAL A 46 6.00 -8.36 0.59
C VAL A 46 6.37 -9.29 1.74
N VAL A 47 5.93 -10.55 1.71
CA VAL A 47 6.30 -11.54 2.74
C VAL A 47 7.81 -11.79 2.75
N ARG A 48 8.41 -12.05 1.58
CA ARG A 48 9.85 -12.25 1.42
C ARG A 48 10.65 -11.05 1.94
N LEU A 49 10.26 -9.84 1.53
CA LEU A 49 10.92 -8.62 1.97
C LEU A 49 10.85 -8.43 3.48
N ILE A 50 9.68 -8.67 4.10
CA ILE A 50 9.50 -8.55 5.54
C ILE A 50 10.31 -9.61 6.32
N ASN A 51 10.48 -10.80 5.75
CA ASN A 51 11.25 -11.89 6.36
C ASN A 51 12.76 -11.79 6.10
N GLY A 52 13.20 -10.86 5.24
CA GLY A 52 14.61 -10.73 4.84
C GLY A 52 15.07 -11.86 3.92
N GLU A 53 14.16 -12.42 3.12
CA GLU A 53 14.46 -13.46 2.13
C GLU A 53 15.01 -12.85 0.84
N ASP A 54 15.70 -13.67 0.04
CA ASP A 54 16.20 -13.25 -1.28
C ASP A 54 15.06 -12.85 -2.22
N LEU A 55 15.27 -11.75 -2.92
CA LEU A 55 14.29 -11.14 -3.82
C LEU A 55 14.66 -11.37 -5.28
N SER A 56 13.68 -11.84 -6.04
CA SER A 56 13.76 -11.97 -7.49
C SER A 56 13.53 -10.63 -8.19
N LYS A 57 13.81 -10.57 -9.50
CA LYS A 57 13.45 -9.41 -10.32
C LYS A 57 11.94 -9.16 -10.35
N ASP A 58 11.13 -10.22 -10.32
CA ASP A 58 9.68 -10.11 -10.33
C ASP A 58 9.15 -9.49 -9.03
N ASP A 59 9.79 -9.77 -7.90
CA ASP A 59 9.48 -9.12 -6.62
C ASP A 59 9.69 -7.60 -6.72
N ILE A 60 10.81 -7.16 -7.33
CA ILE A 60 11.07 -5.73 -7.55
C ILE A 60 10.02 -5.08 -8.45
N ILE A 61 9.60 -5.76 -9.51
CA ILE A 61 8.53 -5.27 -10.41
C ILE A 61 7.21 -5.15 -9.64
N SER A 62 6.89 -6.13 -8.78
CA SER A 62 5.67 -6.10 -7.95
C SER A 62 5.67 -4.92 -6.97
N PHE A 63 6.81 -4.54 -6.40
CA PHE A 63 6.92 -3.36 -5.54
C PHE A 63 6.70 -2.05 -6.32
N GLY A 64 7.20 -1.98 -7.56
CA GLY A 64 6.92 -0.84 -8.45
C GLY A 64 5.43 -0.69 -8.72
N ARG A 65 4.74 -1.81 -9.01
CA ARG A 65 3.27 -1.85 -9.16
C ARG A 65 2.56 -1.44 -7.89
N LEU A 66 2.99 -1.95 -6.73
CA LEU A 66 2.42 -1.62 -5.42
C LEU A 66 2.48 -0.12 -5.17
N ASN A 67 3.66 0.50 -5.31
CA ASN A 67 3.82 1.93 -5.13
C ASN A 67 2.97 2.75 -6.13
N ALA A 68 2.88 2.32 -7.38
CA ALA A 68 2.01 2.97 -8.36
C ALA A 68 0.53 2.91 -7.95
N VAL A 69 0.06 1.77 -7.44
CA VAL A 69 -1.32 1.62 -6.92
C VAL A 69 -1.56 2.51 -5.71
N CYS A 70 -0.60 2.63 -4.79
CA CYS A 70 -0.69 3.54 -3.65
C CYS A 70 -0.87 4.99 -4.12
N VAL A 71 -0.01 5.46 -5.03
CA VAL A 71 -0.08 6.83 -5.57
C VAL A 71 -1.39 7.08 -6.31
N MET A 72 -1.85 6.14 -7.14
CA MET A 72 -3.15 6.24 -7.83
C MET A 72 -4.34 6.35 -6.85
N ARG A 73 -4.20 5.82 -5.63
CA ARG A 73 -5.18 5.94 -4.53
C ARG A 73 -4.89 7.09 -3.56
N TRP A 74 -3.96 7.98 -3.93
CA TRP A 74 -3.55 9.13 -3.14
C TRP A 74 -2.93 8.77 -1.77
N TYR A 75 -2.21 7.64 -1.72
CA TYR A 75 -1.40 7.22 -0.58
C TYR A 75 0.08 7.31 -0.90
N GLU A 76 0.89 7.49 0.14
CA GLU A 76 2.35 7.43 0.04
C GLU A 76 2.82 6.03 -0.44
N PRO A 77 3.93 5.95 -1.18
CA PRO A 77 4.58 4.68 -1.52
C PRO A 77 4.90 3.87 -0.27
N VAL A 78 4.67 2.56 -0.33
CA VAL A 78 4.86 1.68 0.83
C VAL A 78 6.30 1.16 0.92
N VAL A 79 6.91 0.89 -0.25
CA VAL A 79 8.27 0.33 -0.38
C VAL A 79 9.21 1.41 -0.89
N ASN A 80 10.32 1.64 -0.20
CA ASN A 80 11.39 2.48 -0.73
C ASN A 80 12.26 1.66 -1.69
N LEU A 81 12.29 2.06 -2.97
CA LEU A 81 13.04 1.40 -4.04
C LEU A 81 14.34 2.10 -4.44
N LEU A 82 14.62 3.29 -3.92
CA LEU A 82 15.70 4.17 -4.41
C LEU A 82 16.77 4.52 -3.36
N GLY A 83 16.71 3.91 -2.17
CA GLY A 83 17.67 4.11 -1.08
C GLY A 83 18.84 3.10 -1.08
N PRO A 84 19.88 3.36 -0.28
CA PRO A 84 21.06 2.50 -0.18
C PRO A 84 20.76 1.10 0.41
N ARG A 85 19.60 0.94 1.06
CA ARG A 85 19.11 -0.34 1.61
C ARG A 85 17.89 -0.86 0.85
N SER A 86 17.63 -0.35 -0.34
CA SER A 86 16.45 -0.73 -1.12
C SER A 86 16.57 -2.14 -1.73
N PRO A 87 15.44 -2.85 -1.88
CA PRO A 87 14.09 -2.46 -1.42
C PRO A 87 13.94 -2.55 0.11
N GLU A 88 13.26 -1.56 0.72
CA GLU A 88 12.99 -1.56 2.16
C GLU A 88 11.55 -1.09 2.48
N LEU A 89 11.01 -1.58 3.58
CA LEU A 89 9.73 -1.13 4.15
C LEU A 89 9.99 -0.34 5.43
N HIS A 90 9.29 0.78 5.61
CA HIS A 90 9.32 1.49 6.89
C HIS A 90 8.69 0.60 7.99
N PRO A 91 9.24 0.57 9.23
CA PRO A 91 8.72 -0.27 10.31
C PRO A 91 7.21 -0.11 10.57
N ASN A 92 6.69 1.11 10.46
CA ASN A 92 5.25 1.37 10.62
C ASN A 92 4.42 0.66 9.52
N HIS A 93 4.90 0.62 8.28
CA HIS A 93 4.22 -0.10 7.20
C HIS A 93 4.23 -1.61 7.45
N ILE A 94 5.35 -2.15 7.96
CA ILE A 94 5.45 -3.57 8.34
C ILE A 94 4.40 -3.90 9.41
N ALA A 95 4.26 -3.05 10.44
CA ALA A 95 3.27 -3.24 11.50
C ALA A 95 1.84 -3.22 10.94
N LEU A 96 1.52 -2.28 10.06
CA LEU A 96 0.21 -2.20 9.40
C LEU A 96 -0.08 -3.45 8.56
N ILE A 97 0.88 -3.90 7.75
CA ILE A 97 0.73 -5.09 6.92
C ILE A 97 0.50 -6.31 7.81
N ARG A 98 1.28 -6.50 8.87
CA ARG A 98 1.11 -7.63 9.79
C ARG A 98 -0.23 -7.61 10.52
N LYS A 99 -0.72 -6.42 10.91
CA LYS A 99 -1.97 -6.25 11.65
C LYS A 99 -3.21 -6.46 10.77
N HIS A 100 -3.22 -5.86 9.58
CA HIS A 100 -4.43 -5.74 8.76
C HIS A 100 -4.49 -6.72 7.60
N SER A 101 -3.34 -7.15 7.06
CA SER A 101 -3.33 -8.15 5.99
C SER A 101 -3.50 -9.56 6.54
N LYS A 102 -3.92 -10.49 5.67
CA LYS A 102 -3.96 -11.92 6.00
C LYS A 102 -2.69 -12.66 5.60
N LEU A 103 -1.63 -11.96 5.22
CA LEU A 103 -0.40 -12.55 4.66
C LEU A 103 0.38 -13.38 5.68
N PHE A 104 0.30 -13.04 6.97
CA PHE A 104 1.09 -13.65 8.04
C PHE A 104 0.27 -14.46 9.05
N ARG A 105 -1.01 -14.75 8.77
CA ARG A 105 -1.79 -15.65 9.63
C ARG A 105 -1.27 -17.07 9.42
N GLN A 106 -0.82 -17.73 10.49
CA GLN A 106 -0.41 -19.13 10.46
C GLN A 106 -1.53 -19.99 9.86
N ARG A 107 -1.15 -20.86 8.91
CA ARG A 107 -2.03 -21.93 8.41
C ARG A 107 -2.14 -23.04 9.44
#